data_AF-A0A359G2N3-F1
#
_entry.id   AF-A0A359G2N3-F1
#
_cell.length_a   1.000
_cell.length_b   1.000
_cell.length_c   1.000
_cell.angle_alpha   90.00
_cell.angle_beta   90.00
_cell.angle_gamma   90.00
#
_symmetry.space_group_name_H-M   'P 1'
#
loop_
_entity.id
_entity.type
_entity.pdbx_description
1 polymer ?
#
loop_
_entity_poly.entity_id
_entity_poly.type
_entity_poly.pdbx_seq_one_letter_code
_entity_poly.pdbx_strand_id
1 'polypeptide(L)'
;MIRNICCCLAAALALVACNDSDKETLRFPETNDRIENGRLTGSNMQFLGTATSTDAAGNQFVDTEAHFETAGLETLVLYMHRTRFSAGMPAMEMRMHDLAYTGRDKSIAYTAERVVPQLQVKDLGWQPMEAYALENVEIRIEGVRCSVRFSCDVPRVGRYTVEYEGRLYIEE
;
A
#
# COMPACT_ATOMS: atom_id res chain seq x y z
N MET A 1 3.74 -29.89 66.74
CA MET A 1 4.65 -28.78 66.40
C MET A 1 4.86 -28.84 64.89
N ILE A 2 4.69 -27.69 64.19
CA ILE A 2 4.86 -27.46 62.73
C ILE A 2 3.70 -27.98 61.85
N ARG A 3 3.03 -27.24 60.95
CA ARG A 3 2.94 -25.81 60.59
C ARG A 3 1.78 -25.64 59.57
N ASN A 4 1.08 -24.51 59.63
CA ASN A 4 0.03 -24.01 58.73
C ASN A 4 0.19 -24.37 57.24
N ILE A 5 -0.93 -24.72 56.58
CA ILE A 5 -1.20 -24.35 55.18
C ILE A 5 -2.66 -23.90 55.06
N CYS A 6 -2.81 -22.64 54.64
CA CYS A 6 -4.06 -21.96 54.36
C CYS A 6 -4.58 -22.44 52.99
N CYS A 7 -5.77 -23.05 52.94
CA CYS A 7 -6.41 -23.44 51.68
C CYS A 7 -7.22 -22.26 51.12
N CYS A 8 -6.62 -21.47 50.23
CA CYS A 8 -7.36 -20.59 49.33
C CYS A 8 -7.62 -21.35 48.02
N LEU A 9 -8.84 -21.90 47.86
CA LEU A 9 -9.32 -22.37 46.56
C LEU A 9 -9.64 -21.15 45.68
N ALA A 10 -8.85 -20.92 44.63
CA ALA A 10 -9.22 -20.04 43.53
C ALA A 10 -9.67 -20.91 42.35
N ALA A 11 -10.96 -20.86 42.03
CA ALA A 11 -11.53 -21.46 40.84
C ALA A 11 -11.14 -20.62 39.62
N ALA A 12 -10.33 -21.18 38.72
CA ALA A 12 -10.04 -20.58 37.42
C ALA A 12 -11.12 -21.04 36.43
N LEU A 13 -12.08 -20.15 36.16
CA LEU A 13 -12.92 -20.24 34.96
C LEU A 13 -12.02 -19.92 33.76
N ALA A 14 -11.67 -20.94 32.97
CA ALA A 14 -11.06 -20.75 31.67
C ALA A 14 -12.12 -20.15 30.73
N LEU A 15 -12.07 -18.83 30.53
CA LEU A 15 -12.66 -18.23 29.35
C LEU A 15 -11.86 -18.73 28.16
N VAL A 16 -12.36 -19.76 27.49
CA VAL A 16 -12.04 -20.06 26.10
C VAL A 16 -12.49 -18.85 25.28
N ALA A 17 -11.59 -17.90 25.09
CA ALA A 17 -11.71 -16.95 24.00
C ALA A 17 -11.55 -17.77 22.72
N CYS A 18 -12.66 -17.99 22.01
CA CYS A 18 -12.63 -18.41 20.61
C CYS A 18 -11.84 -17.34 19.86
N ASN A 19 -10.56 -17.59 19.62
CA ASN A 19 -9.73 -16.74 18.78
C ASN A 19 -9.95 -17.17 17.33
N ASP A 20 -11.15 -16.90 16.79
CA ASP A 20 -11.41 -16.90 15.35
C ASP A 20 -10.62 -15.73 14.75
N SER A 21 -9.35 -15.99 14.49
CA SER A 21 -8.53 -15.15 13.64
C SER A 21 -7.76 -16.09 12.75
N ASP A 22 -8.40 -16.47 11.64
CA ASP A 22 -7.71 -16.86 10.42
C ASP A 22 -6.85 -15.66 10.01
N LYS A 23 -5.68 -15.51 10.66
CA LYS A 23 -4.70 -14.52 10.26
C LYS A 23 -4.09 -15.06 8.98
N GLU A 24 -4.57 -14.54 7.85
CA GLU A 24 -3.92 -14.69 6.55
C GLU A 24 -2.41 -14.52 6.74
N THR A 25 -1.67 -15.58 6.42
CA THR A 25 -0.22 -15.58 6.65
C THR A 25 0.42 -14.89 5.44
N LEU A 26 0.95 -13.69 5.65
CA LEU A 26 1.64 -12.96 4.59
C LEU A 26 3.03 -13.55 4.34
N ARG A 27 3.29 -14.00 3.11
CA ARG A 27 4.63 -14.43 2.69
C ARG A 27 5.26 -13.40 1.77
N PHE A 28 6.52 -13.05 2.05
CA PHE A 28 7.30 -12.12 1.24
C PHE A 28 8.36 -12.85 0.40
N PRO A 29 8.13 -13.10 -0.90
CA PRO A 29 9.05 -13.84 -1.75
C PRO A 29 10.38 -13.11 -1.96
N GLU A 30 11.43 -13.87 -2.28
CA GLU A 30 12.76 -13.34 -2.63
C GLU A 30 12.89 -13.00 -4.12
N THR A 31 12.10 -13.66 -4.97
CA THR A 31 12.05 -13.44 -6.42
C THR A 31 10.69 -12.92 -6.86
N ASN A 32 10.66 -12.26 -8.02
CA ASN A 32 9.44 -11.79 -8.65
C ASN A 32 9.25 -12.48 -10.01
N ASP A 33 8.29 -13.40 -10.08
CA ASP A 33 7.93 -14.10 -11.32
C ASP A 33 6.77 -13.44 -12.07
N ARG A 34 6.30 -12.30 -11.58
CA ARG A 34 5.22 -11.50 -12.17
C ARG A 34 5.75 -10.43 -13.13
N ILE A 35 7.07 -10.31 -13.24
CA ILE A 35 7.77 -9.57 -14.29
C ILE A 35 8.73 -10.52 -15.00
N GLU A 36 8.71 -10.55 -16.32
CA GLU A 36 9.63 -11.34 -17.14
C GLU A 36 10.11 -10.51 -18.33
N ASN A 37 11.43 -10.45 -18.51
CA ASN A 37 12.09 -9.67 -19.57
C ASN A 37 11.58 -8.22 -19.65
N GLY A 38 11.33 -7.61 -18.48
CA GLY A 38 10.82 -6.25 -18.37
C GLY A 38 9.35 -6.09 -18.71
N ARG A 39 8.55 -7.17 -18.68
CA ARG A 39 7.12 -7.14 -18.99
C ARG A 39 6.30 -7.77 -17.87
N LEU A 40 5.16 -7.18 -17.57
CA LEU A 40 4.17 -7.77 -16.67
C LEU A 40 3.66 -9.09 -17.26
N THR A 41 3.49 -10.11 -16.43
CA THR A 41 2.96 -11.42 -16.87
C THR A 41 1.43 -11.50 -16.84
N GLY A 42 0.75 -10.42 -16.43
CA GLY A 42 -0.71 -10.37 -16.29
C GLY A 42 -1.23 -10.74 -14.90
N SER A 43 -0.36 -11.21 -14.00
CA SER A 43 -0.71 -11.46 -12.59
C SER A 43 -0.51 -10.22 -11.73
N ASN A 44 -1.48 -9.89 -10.89
CA ASN A 44 -1.40 -8.73 -10.02
C ASN A 44 -0.27 -8.92 -8.98
N MET A 45 0.43 -7.85 -8.61
CA MET A 45 1.43 -7.83 -7.55
C MET A 45 0.94 -7.00 -6.38
N GLN A 46 0.96 -7.58 -5.18
CA GLN A 46 0.58 -6.90 -3.94
C GLN A 46 1.83 -6.44 -3.19
N PHE A 47 1.89 -5.18 -2.78
CA PHE A 47 3.03 -4.61 -2.07
C PHE A 47 2.57 -3.99 -0.75
N LEU A 48 3.19 -4.43 0.34
CA LEU A 48 3.00 -3.85 1.66
C LEU A 48 4.25 -3.09 2.05
N GLY A 49 4.09 -1.88 2.59
CA GLY A 49 5.21 -0.98 2.82
C GLY A 49 4.86 0.22 3.67
N THR A 50 5.74 1.22 3.59
CA THR A 50 5.59 2.48 4.30
C THR A 50 5.41 3.61 3.30
N ALA A 51 4.38 4.43 3.48
CA ALA A 51 4.22 5.70 2.79
C ALA A 51 4.52 6.86 3.76
N THR A 52 5.40 7.77 3.36
CA THR A 52 5.70 9.01 4.08
C THR A 52 5.22 10.19 3.24
N SER A 53 4.31 10.97 3.81
CA SER A 53 3.84 12.23 3.24
C SER A 53 4.47 13.39 3.99
N THR A 54 5.20 14.24 3.29
CA THR A 54 5.84 15.43 3.85
C THR A 54 5.11 16.68 3.35
N ASP A 55 4.60 17.50 4.27
CA ASP A 55 3.92 18.75 3.93
C ASP A 55 4.89 19.88 3.54
N ALA A 56 4.36 21.02 3.10
CA ALA A 56 5.17 22.18 2.72
C ALA A 56 5.99 22.80 3.87
N ALA A 57 5.64 22.53 5.12
CA ALA A 57 6.38 22.97 6.31
C ALA A 57 7.43 21.94 6.77
N GLY A 58 7.49 20.76 6.12
CA GLY A 58 8.41 19.67 6.44
C GLY A 58 7.86 18.70 7.49
N ASN A 59 6.60 18.80 7.92
CA ASN A 59 6.01 17.83 8.83
C ASN A 59 5.68 16.54 8.09
N GLN A 60 5.84 15.41 8.77
CA GLN A 60 5.63 14.09 8.20
C GLN A 60 4.39 13.40 8.77
N PHE A 61 3.62 12.78 7.88
CA PHE A 61 2.66 11.75 8.19
C PHE A 61 3.17 10.42 7.63
N VAL A 62 3.21 9.38 8.46
CA VAL A 62 3.74 8.07 8.09
C VAL A 62 2.65 7.02 8.23
N ASP A 63 2.37 6.32 7.14
CA ASP A 63 1.53 5.12 7.09
C ASP A 63 2.43 3.90 6.94
N THR A 64 2.58 3.11 8.00
CA THR A 64 3.46 1.92 8.04
C THR A 64 2.81 0.66 7.46
N GLU A 65 1.54 0.75 7.05
CA GLU A 65 0.76 -0.35 6.48
C GLU A 65 0.24 0.04 5.09
N ALA A 66 0.96 0.91 4.39
CA ALA A 66 0.59 1.36 3.06
C ALA A 66 0.58 0.18 2.09
N HIS A 67 -0.54 -0.02 1.42
CA HIS A 67 -0.79 -1.17 0.56
C HIS A 67 -1.05 -0.73 -0.88
N PHE A 68 -0.15 -1.10 -1.78
CA PHE A 68 -0.23 -0.80 -3.21
C PHE A 68 -0.37 -2.12 -3.99
N GLU A 69 -1.16 -2.10 -5.04
CA GLU A 69 -1.31 -3.22 -5.97
C GLU A 69 -0.94 -2.77 -7.38
N THR A 70 -0.28 -3.63 -8.13
CA THR A 70 -0.11 -3.42 -9.58
C THR A 70 -0.81 -4.51 -10.37
N ALA A 71 -1.35 -4.12 -11.52
CA ALA A 71 -2.00 -5.01 -12.47
C ALA A 71 -1.65 -4.60 -13.91
N GLY A 72 -2.09 -5.41 -14.86
CA GLY A 72 -1.98 -5.12 -16.29
C GLY A 72 -1.01 -6.04 -17.02
N LEU A 73 -0.83 -5.77 -18.31
CA LEU A 73 -0.01 -6.57 -19.23
C LEU A 73 0.86 -5.63 -20.07
N GLU A 74 0.25 -4.94 -21.04
CA GLU A 74 0.93 -3.96 -21.90
C GLU A 74 1.12 -2.61 -21.21
N THR A 75 0.13 -2.20 -20.41
CA THR A 75 0.18 -1.00 -19.57
C THR A 75 0.10 -1.41 -18.11
N LEU A 76 0.68 -0.58 -17.25
CA LEU A 76 0.63 -0.73 -15.81
C LEU A 76 -0.61 -0.01 -15.27
N VAL A 77 -1.29 -0.65 -14.31
CA VAL A 77 -2.22 0.01 -13.39
C VAL A 77 -1.61 -0.07 -12.00
N LEU A 78 -1.55 1.05 -11.29
CA LEU A 78 -1.18 1.10 -9.86
C LEU A 78 -2.43 1.45 -9.06
N TYR A 79 -2.88 0.56 -8.19
CA TYR A 79 -3.85 0.84 -7.14
C TYR A 79 -3.11 1.22 -5.85
N MET A 80 -3.64 2.22 -5.17
CA MET A 80 -3.16 2.71 -3.88
C MET A 80 -4.34 2.59 -2.92
N HIS A 81 -4.30 1.56 -2.07
CA HIS A 81 -5.40 1.20 -1.19
C HIS A 81 -5.41 2.05 0.07
N ARG A 82 -6.61 2.42 0.53
CA ARG A 82 -6.86 3.15 1.79
C ARG A 82 -5.96 4.37 2.02
N THR A 83 -5.50 5.01 0.95
CA THR A 83 -4.43 6.01 0.95
C THR A 83 -4.84 7.29 1.70
N ARG A 84 -3.88 7.84 2.45
CA ARG A 84 -3.98 9.12 3.17
C ARG A 84 -2.67 9.87 3.07
N PHE A 85 -2.74 11.19 2.93
CA PHE A 85 -1.56 12.08 2.99
C PHE A 85 -1.41 12.78 4.34
N SER A 86 -2.44 12.72 5.18
CA SER A 86 -2.43 13.23 6.54
C SER A 86 -3.43 12.48 7.41
N ALA A 87 -3.29 12.59 8.73
CA ALA A 87 -4.17 11.92 9.69
C ALA A 87 -5.64 12.37 9.59
N GLY A 88 -5.88 13.63 9.17
CA GLY A 88 -7.22 14.21 9.04
C GLY A 88 -7.96 13.84 7.75
N MET A 89 -7.30 13.11 6.85
CA MET A 89 -7.85 12.74 5.55
C MET A 89 -8.56 11.39 5.62
N PRO A 90 -9.75 11.22 5.00
CA PRO A 90 -10.35 9.90 4.86
C PRO A 90 -9.45 8.97 4.05
N ALA A 91 -9.47 7.67 4.39
CA ALA A 91 -8.83 6.65 3.55
C ALA A 91 -9.53 6.58 2.19
N MET A 92 -8.77 6.63 1.11
CA MET A 92 -9.31 6.58 -0.25
C MET A 92 -8.73 5.42 -1.04
N GLU A 93 -9.56 4.80 -1.85
CA GLU A 93 -9.11 3.89 -2.91
C GLU A 93 -8.80 4.73 -4.15
N MET A 94 -7.53 4.71 -4.57
CA MET A 94 -7.05 5.46 -5.73
C MET A 94 -6.40 4.53 -6.73
N ARG A 95 -6.42 4.88 -8.02
CA ARG A 95 -5.58 4.22 -9.03
C ARG A 95 -5.06 5.18 -10.09
N MET A 96 -3.90 4.84 -10.63
CA MET A 96 -3.38 5.36 -11.89
C MET A 96 -3.46 4.23 -12.92
N HIS A 97 -4.06 4.47 -14.07
CA HIS A 97 -4.26 3.44 -15.11
C HIS A 97 -3.65 3.84 -16.44
N ASP A 98 -3.47 2.86 -17.33
CA ASP A 98 -2.90 3.02 -18.66
C ASP A 98 -1.49 3.66 -18.68
N LEU A 99 -0.67 3.28 -17.70
CA LEU A 99 0.69 3.78 -17.56
C LEU A 99 1.63 3.02 -18.50
N ALA A 100 2.13 3.70 -19.53
CA ALA A 100 3.12 3.18 -20.45
C ALA A 100 4.50 3.08 -19.76
N TYR A 101 4.83 1.91 -19.23
CA TYR A 101 6.08 1.67 -18.51
C TYR A 101 7.21 1.24 -19.45
N THR A 102 8.44 1.37 -18.97
CA THR A 102 9.62 0.74 -19.55
C THR A 102 10.08 -0.40 -18.65
N GLY A 103 10.74 -1.42 -19.19
CA GLY A 103 11.19 -2.53 -18.36
C GLY A 103 12.42 -3.22 -18.90
N ARG A 104 13.07 -3.96 -17.99
CA ARG A 104 14.20 -4.85 -18.27
C ARG A 104 14.24 -5.93 -17.18
N ASP A 105 14.60 -7.15 -17.55
CA ASP A 105 14.77 -8.28 -16.62
C ASP A 105 13.55 -8.47 -15.71
N LYS A 106 13.71 -8.26 -14.40
CA LYS A 106 12.65 -8.37 -13.37
C LYS A 106 12.18 -7.00 -12.88
N SER A 107 12.33 -5.97 -13.72
CA SER A 107 12.11 -4.58 -13.33
C SER A 107 11.25 -3.83 -14.34
N ILE A 108 10.42 -2.92 -13.82
CA ILE A 108 9.66 -1.95 -14.61
C ILE A 108 9.76 -0.56 -13.97
N ALA A 109 9.65 0.49 -14.79
CA ALA A 109 9.68 1.87 -14.36
C ALA A 109 8.72 2.72 -15.18
N TYR A 110 8.09 3.69 -14.52
CA TYR A 110 7.22 4.68 -15.12
C TYR A 110 7.54 6.06 -14.54
N THR A 111 7.52 7.08 -15.40
CA THR A 111 7.68 8.48 -14.99
C THR A 111 6.71 9.36 -15.77
N ALA A 112 6.12 10.34 -15.10
CA ALA A 112 5.31 11.35 -15.75
C ALA A 112 5.34 12.68 -14.99
N GLU A 113 5.28 13.78 -15.71
CA GLU A 113 5.19 15.11 -15.09
C GLU A 113 3.86 15.27 -14.35
N ARG A 114 2.76 14.79 -14.93
CA ARG A 114 1.42 14.88 -14.33
C ARG A 114 0.59 13.65 -14.64
N VAL A 115 -0.14 13.15 -13.63
CA VAL A 115 -1.14 12.08 -13.77
C VAL A 115 -2.40 12.48 -12.99
N VAL A 116 -3.57 12.31 -13.60
CA VAL A 116 -4.86 12.47 -12.92
C VAL A 116 -5.30 11.08 -12.47
N PRO A 117 -5.26 10.77 -11.16
CA PRO A 117 -5.69 9.47 -10.69
C PRO A 117 -7.21 9.36 -10.75
N GLN A 118 -7.69 8.12 -10.70
CA GLN A 118 -9.08 7.81 -10.46
C GLN A 118 -9.29 7.46 -8.99
N LEU A 119 -10.40 7.91 -8.40
CA LEU A 119 -10.84 7.48 -7.08
C LEU A 119 -12.02 6.53 -7.22
N GLN A 120 -12.11 5.54 -6.35
CA GLN A 120 -13.31 4.71 -6.25
C GLN A 120 -14.41 5.50 -5.56
N VAL A 121 -15.45 5.83 -6.32
CA VAL A 121 -16.64 6.52 -5.82
C VAL A 121 -17.78 5.51 -5.69
N LYS A 122 -18.43 5.49 -4.54
CA LYS A 122 -19.58 4.62 -4.29
C LYS A 122 -20.64 4.82 -5.39
N ASP A 123 -21.16 3.72 -5.92
CA ASP A 123 -22.19 3.65 -6.97
C ASP A 123 -21.77 4.19 -8.37
N LEU A 124 -20.64 4.91 -8.49
CA LEU A 124 -20.12 5.44 -9.76
C LEU A 124 -18.85 4.72 -10.24
N GLY A 125 -18.23 3.89 -9.40
CA GLY A 125 -16.98 3.21 -9.72
C GLY A 125 -15.79 4.17 -9.78
N TRP A 126 -14.80 3.85 -10.62
CA TRP A 126 -13.58 4.62 -10.77
C TRP A 126 -13.82 5.91 -11.57
N GLN A 127 -13.58 7.05 -10.93
CA GLN A 127 -13.80 8.37 -11.52
C GLN A 127 -12.50 9.19 -11.51
N PRO A 128 -12.10 9.82 -12.63
CA PRO A 128 -10.94 10.70 -12.65
C PRO A 128 -11.17 11.92 -11.76
N MET A 129 -10.18 12.31 -10.97
CA MET A 129 -10.31 13.41 -10.01
C MET A 129 -9.15 14.40 -10.14
N GLU A 130 -9.37 15.48 -10.87
CA GLU A 130 -8.38 16.56 -11.05
C GLU A 130 -7.90 17.19 -9.74
N ALA A 131 -8.77 17.23 -8.72
CA ALA A 131 -8.44 17.71 -7.38
C ALA A 131 -7.36 16.85 -6.67
N TYR A 132 -7.06 15.67 -7.19
CA TYR A 132 -6.03 14.76 -6.68
C TYR A 132 -4.92 14.52 -7.70
N ALA A 133 -4.75 15.41 -8.67
CA ALA A 133 -3.68 15.28 -9.64
C ALA A 133 -2.31 15.16 -8.97
N LEU A 134 -1.51 14.24 -9.48
CA LEU A 134 -0.18 13.91 -9.01
C LEU A 134 0.84 14.48 -9.98
N GLU A 135 1.90 15.07 -9.44
CA GLU A 135 2.96 15.74 -10.17
C GLU A 135 4.30 15.05 -9.89
N ASN A 136 5.19 15.00 -10.88
CA ASN A 136 6.50 14.35 -10.82
C ASN A 136 6.40 12.90 -10.34
N VAL A 137 5.52 12.13 -10.98
CA VAL A 137 5.26 10.74 -10.64
C VAL A 137 6.44 9.89 -11.09
N GLU A 138 6.99 9.11 -10.16
CA GLU A 138 7.94 8.04 -10.42
C GLU A 138 7.42 6.75 -9.78
N ILE A 139 7.40 5.66 -10.55
CA ILE A 139 7.09 4.32 -10.07
C ILE A 139 8.23 3.41 -10.51
N ARG A 140 8.77 2.61 -9.59
CA ARG A 140 9.76 1.59 -9.92
C ARG A 140 9.41 0.29 -9.22
N ILE A 141 9.51 -0.80 -9.95
CA ILE A 141 9.53 -2.14 -9.39
C ILE A 141 10.85 -2.77 -9.78
N GLU A 142 11.63 -3.19 -8.79
CA GLU A 142 12.93 -3.83 -8.98
C GLU A 142 12.93 -5.17 -8.23
N GLY A 143 12.66 -6.24 -8.98
CA GLY A 143 12.40 -7.55 -8.38
C GLY A 143 11.20 -7.47 -7.43
N VAL A 144 11.44 -7.70 -6.13
CA VAL A 144 10.39 -7.73 -5.11
C VAL A 144 10.13 -6.39 -4.41
N ARG A 145 10.83 -5.33 -4.81
CA ARG A 145 10.69 -3.99 -4.21
C ARG A 145 9.88 -3.09 -5.12
N CYS A 146 8.98 -2.30 -4.53
CA CYS A 146 8.23 -1.27 -5.21
C CYS A 146 8.51 0.08 -4.53
N SER A 147 8.88 1.08 -5.32
CA SER A 147 8.98 2.45 -4.87
C SER A 147 8.09 3.35 -5.70
N VAL A 148 7.41 4.28 -5.03
CA VAL A 148 6.54 5.28 -5.68
C VAL A 148 6.81 6.64 -5.06
N ARG A 149 6.98 7.63 -5.93
CA ARG A 149 7.16 9.03 -5.52
C ARG A 149 6.25 9.91 -6.34
N PHE A 150 5.65 10.91 -5.71
CA PHE A 150 4.96 12.00 -6.38
C PHE A 150 4.81 13.19 -5.45
N SER A 151 4.31 14.29 -5.99
CA SER A 151 3.78 15.41 -5.22
C SER A 151 2.33 15.66 -5.58
N CYS A 152 1.54 16.20 -4.67
CA CYS A 152 0.15 16.55 -4.91
C CYS A 152 -0.24 17.81 -4.14
N ASP A 153 -1.26 18.51 -4.62
CA ASP A 153 -1.91 19.62 -3.92
C ASP A 153 -3.40 19.32 -3.81
N VAL A 154 -3.81 18.82 -2.65
CA VAL A 154 -5.18 18.38 -2.41
C VAL A 154 -5.97 19.54 -1.81
N PRO A 155 -7.04 20.03 -2.48
CA PRO A 155 -7.80 21.16 -2.03
C PRO A 155 -8.27 21.02 -0.58
N ARG A 156 -7.99 22.05 0.24
CA ARG A 156 -8.34 22.12 1.68
C ARG A 156 -7.64 21.11 2.58
N VAL A 157 -6.77 20.27 2.05
CA VAL A 157 -5.93 19.34 2.83
C VAL A 157 -4.49 19.86 2.85
N GLY A 158 -3.92 20.15 1.68
CA GLY A 158 -2.60 20.76 1.56
C GLY A 158 -1.75 20.17 0.44
N ARG A 159 -0.53 20.68 0.34
CA ARG A 159 0.50 20.22 -0.59
C ARG A 159 1.44 19.23 0.09
N TYR A 160 1.70 18.10 -0.58
CA TYR A 160 2.52 17.03 -0.07
C TYR A 160 3.53 16.53 -1.10
N THR A 161 4.68 16.07 -0.63
CA THR A 161 5.54 15.10 -1.33
C THR A 161 5.34 13.75 -0.68
N VAL A 162 5.05 12.73 -1.47
CA VAL A 162 4.78 11.37 -1.00
C VAL A 162 5.86 10.44 -1.51
N GLU A 163 6.41 9.64 -0.62
CA GLU A 163 7.39 8.61 -0.90
C GLU A 163 6.88 7.30 -0.29
N TYR A 164 6.78 6.26 -1.12
CA TYR A 164 6.38 4.91 -0.73
C TYR A 164 7.51 3.94 -1.04
N GLU A 165 7.79 3.05 -0.09
CA GLU A 165 8.69 1.92 -0.24
C GLU A 165 8.00 0.67 0.29
N GLY A 166 7.83 -0.33 -0.58
CA GLY A 166 7.13 -1.56 -0.26
C GLY A 166 7.77 -2.82 -0.82
N ARG A 167 7.33 -3.95 -0.28
CA ARG A 167 7.80 -5.28 -0.67
C ARG A 167 6.64 -6.15 -1.13
N LEU A 168 6.87 -6.89 -2.21
CA LEU A 168 5.95 -7.88 -2.73
C LEU A 168 5.58 -8.87 -1.63
N TYR A 169 4.29 -9.14 -1.50
CA TYR A 169 3.78 -10.19 -0.64
C TYR A 169 2.74 -11.05 -1.36
N ILE A 170 2.46 -12.21 -0.80
CA ILE A 170 1.48 -13.19 -1.25
C ILE A 170 0.67 -13.61 -0.03
N GLU A 171 -0.65 -13.64 -0.17
CA GLU A 171 -1.56 -14.21 0.83
C GLU A 171 -1.58 -15.73 0.66
N GLU A 172 -1.47 -16.46 1.76
CA GLU A 172 -1.52 -17.94 1.84
C GLU A 172 -2.84 -18.45 2.39
#